data_AF-A0A8J4BSH9-F1
#
_entry.id   AF-A0A8J4BSH9-F1
#
_cell.length_a   1.000
_cell.length_b   1.000
_cell.length_c   1.000
_cell.angle_alpha   90.00
_cell.angle_beta   90.00
_cell.angle_gamma   90.00
#
_symmetry.space_group_name_H-M   'P 1'
#
loop_
_entity.id
_entity.type
_entity.pdbx_description
1 polymer ?
#
loop_
_entity_poly.entity_id
_entity_poly.type
_entity_poly.pdbx_seq_one_letter_code
_entity_poly.pdbx_strand_id
1 'polypeptide(L)'
;MWLSFQQGVNCSIAYRAVASLGFNSSSRALDTPQSTILPPRSWQPQNLAFVPRRPPTFQSRCSSRAPVQSFTPAAAAAAADPERVQKSSCADHTVRAGSFPVFTHPGGPVDASSSRARRARRGSMANSKYEYVKQYELDDTLLPGCWIVIRIDGKGFTKFSDLHGFEKPNDKRALDLMDECAREVMNEFTDIRLAYGESDEYSFVLGRNTDMYGRRAAKLVSLLVSCFTANYVARWSAHLTDTPLRAMPMFDGRAVCYPLDSNLRDYLAWRQADTHINNQYNTCFWALVNSGKTPAEAQATLKGTQTAFKNEMLFQGFGINYAHLPEQFKKGSVIIRQRALVEVKRRDDGSPVMRERSVPTVLHVDIIRDEFWESNPQLLAP
;
A
#
# COMPACT_ATOMS: atom_id res chain seq x y z
N MET A 1 28.51 -4.65 -14.16
CA MET A 1 28.02 -5.43 -13.00
C MET A 1 27.17 -4.48 -12.15
N TRP A 2 25.86 -4.53 -12.38
CA TRP A 2 24.72 -3.99 -11.61
C TRP A 2 24.86 -2.68 -10.83
N LEU A 3 24.31 -1.59 -11.40
CA LEU A 3 23.78 -0.43 -10.68
C LEU A 3 22.27 -0.40 -10.93
N SER A 4 21.52 -0.62 -9.85
CA SER A 4 20.07 -0.49 -9.78
C SER A 4 19.65 0.95 -10.07
N PHE A 5 18.89 1.16 -11.15
CA PHE A 5 18.22 2.44 -11.40
C PHE A 5 16.84 2.42 -10.72
N GLN A 6 16.81 2.90 -9.47
CA GLN A 6 15.65 3.65 -9.00
C GLN A 6 15.73 5.04 -9.65
N GLN A 7 14.85 5.31 -10.59
CA GLN A 7 14.43 6.68 -10.89
C GLN A 7 12.92 6.71 -10.82
N GLY A 8 12.42 7.10 -9.65
CA GLY A 8 11.12 7.72 -9.57
C GLY A 8 11.12 8.93 -10.48
N VAL A 9 10.14 8.99 -11.37
CA VAL A 9 9.86 10.18 -12.15
C VAL A 9 9.36 11.22 -11.14
N ASN A 10 10.26 12.12 -10.75
CA ASN A 10 9.90 13.36 -10.05
C ASN A 10 9.08 14.24 -11.00
N CYS A 11 7.77 13.99 -11.07
CA CYS A 11 6.81 14.97 -11.58
C CYS A 11 6.37 15.85 -10.41
N SER A 12 7.28 16.70 -9.95
CA SER A 12 6.96 17.84 -9.10
C SER A 12 7.54 19.07 -9.78
N ILE A 13 6.73 19.72 -10.64
CA ILE A 13 6.81 21.13 -11.03
C ILE A 13 5.45 21.52 -11.63
N ALA A 14 4.88 22.59 -11.05
CA ALA A 14 3.81 23.45 -11.57
C ALA A 14 2.35 22.94 -11.54
N TYR A 15 1.73 22.95 -10.36
CA TYR A 15 0.33 23.40 -10.24
C TYR A 15 0.27 24.62 -9.31
N ARG A 16 0.40 25.81 -9.92
CA ARG A 16 -0.12 27.07 -9.39
C ARG A 16 -0.68 27.86 -10.57
N ALA A 17 -1.88 28.41 -10.35
CA ALA A 17 -2.59 29.40 -11.16
C ALA A 17 -3.36 28.89 -12.40
N VAL A 18 -4.60 28.43 -12.17
CA VAL A 18 -5.72 28.80 -13.04
C VAL A 18 -6.89 29.22 -12.15
N ALA A 19 -6.88 30.49 -11.75
CA ALA A 19 -8.07 31.19 -11.31
C ALA A 19 -7.89 32.66 -11.73
N SER A 20 -8.96 33.25 -12.25
CA SER A 20 -9.11 34.67 -12.64
C SER A 20 -8.46 35.11 -13.97
N LEU A 21 -9.25 35.11 -15.04
CA LEU A 21 -9.12 36.11 -16.11
C LEU A 21 -10.48 36.80 -16.29
N GLY A 22 -10.58 37.99 -15.70
CA GLY A 22 -11.55 39.02 -16.04
C GLY A 22 -10.88 40.07 -16.91
N PHE A 23 -11.63 40.56 -17.90
CA PHE A 23 -11.32 41.64 -18.84
C PHE A 23 -10.77 42.92 -18.18
N ASN A 24 -9.72 43.56 -18.75
CA ASN A 24 -9.86 44.83 -19.49
C ASN A 24 -8.53 45.38 -20.10
N SER A 25 -8.66 45.74 -21.38
CA SER A 25 -8.05 46.78 -22.23
C SER A 25 -6.90 47.73 -21.77
N SER A 26 -6.00 47.98 -22.74
CA SER A 26 -5.47 49.29 -23.20
C SER A 26 -3.95 49.61 -23.04
N SER A 27 -3.24 49.46 -24.16
CA SER A 27 -2.28 50.39 -24.82
C SER A 27 -1.26 51.24 -24.02
N ARG A 28 0.04 51.07 -24.31
CA ARG A 28 0.91 51.98 -25.10
C ARG A 28 2.39 51.57 -25.02
N ALA A 29 3.07 51.64 -26.17
CA ALA A 29 4.51 51.50 -26.37
C ALA A 29 5.26 52.81 -26.05
N LEU A 30 6.55 52.72 -25.72
CA LEU A 30 7.61 53.70 -26.02
C LEU A 30 9.01 53.11 -25.75
N ASP A 31 9.98 53.62 -26.52
CA ASP A 31 11.29 53.07 -26.89
C ASP A 31 12.47 53.29 -25.90
N THR A 32 13.44 52.36 -25.93
CA THR A 32 14.94 52.37 -25.78
C THR A 32 15.70 53.38 -24.87
N PRO A 33 17.02 53.20 -24.50
CA PRO A 33 18.04 52.29 -25.05
C PRO A 33 18.96 51.53 -24.05
N GLN A 34 19.82 50.73 -24.69
CA GLN A 34 20.91 49.85 -24.26
C GLN A 34 21.85 50.37 -23.16
N SER A 35 22.30 49.45 -22.29
CA SER A 35 23.63 49.50 -21.68
C SER A 35 24.28 48.11 -21.67
N THR A 36 25.53 48.12 -22.10
CA THR A 36 26.42 46.99 -22.37
C THR A 36 27.02 46.47 -21.06
N ILE A 37 26.85 45.19 -20.74
CA ILE A 37 27.56 44.54 -19.63
C ILE A 37 28.33 43.33 -20.17
N LEU A 38 29.64 43.38 -19.96
CA LEU A 38 30.64 42.37 -20.32
C LEU A 38 30.48 41.07 -19.52
N PRO A 39 30.83 39.89 -20.09
CA PRO A 39 30.70 38.61 -19.40
C PRO A 39 31.85 38.36 -18.40
N PRO A 40 31.60 37.73 -17.25
CA PRO A 40 32.67 37.32 -16.35
C PRO A 40 33.39 36.06 -16.84
N ARG A 41 34.69 36.05 -16.56
CA ARG A 41 35.70 35.08 -16.99
C ARG A 41 35.46 33.65 -16.49
N SER A 42 35.82 32.73 -17.38
CA SER A 42 36.04 31.30 -17.18
C SER A 42 36.84 30.97 -15.91
N TRP A 43 36.29 30.10 -15.07
CA TRP A 43 37.02 29.36 -14.05
C TRP A 43 37.23 27.91 -14.52
N GLN A 44 38.50 27.54 -14.73
CA GLN A 44 38.92 26.16 -14.93
C GLN A 44 39.03 25.46 -13.56
N PRO A 45 38.51 24.22 -13.39
CA PRO A 45 38.89 23.39 -12.26
C PRO A 45 40.17 22.60 -12.57
N GLN A 46 41.13 22.68 -11.65
CA GLN A 46 42.37 21.92 -11.65
C GLN A 46 42.10 20.42 -11.43
N ASN A 47 42.70 19.58 -12.28
CA ASN A 47 42.73 18.13 -12.13
C ASN A 47 43.57 17.73 -10.91
N LEU A 48 42.94 17.20 -9.87
CA LEU A 48 43.59 16.40 -8.84
C LEU A 48 43.23 14.94 -9.05
N ALA A 49 44.19 14.17 -9.57
CA ALA A 49 44.10 12.74 -9.74
C ALA A 49 44.10 12.05 -8.37
N PHE A 50 42.98 11.42 -8.01
CA PHE A 50 42.89 10.51 -6.86
C PHE A 50 43.00 9.07 -7.37
N VAL A 51 44.08 8.39 -7.01
CA VAL A 51 44.33 6.97 -7.30
C VAL A 51 43.58 6.11 -6.27
N PRO A 52 42.64 5.23 -6.66
CA PRO A 52 42.06 4.28 -5.72
C PRO A 52 42.99 3.06 -5.56
N ARG A 53 43.46 2.84 -4.33
CA ARG A 53 44.15 1.59 -3.93
C ARG A 53 43.15 0.42 -3.93
N ARG A 54 43.54 -0.70 -4.52
CA ARG A 54 42.79 -1.97 -4.52
C ARG A 54 42.63 -2.53 -3.10
N PRO A 55 41.47 -3.08 -2.71
CA PRO A 55 41.36 -3.93 -1.52
C PRO A 55 41.85 -5.36 -1.81
N PRO A 56 42.36 -6.10 -0.80
CA PRO A 56 42.94 -7.41 -1.00
C PRO A 56 41.88 -8.49 -1.27
N THR A 57 42.23 -9.40 -2.17
CA THR A 57 41.52 -10.65 -2.50
C THR A 57 41.55 -11.62 -1.33
N PHE A 58 40.37 -12.05 -0.86
CA PHE A 58 40.24 -13.18 0.05
C PHE A 58 39.85 -14.42 -0.76
N GLN A 59 40.78 -15.38 -0.87
CA GLN A 59 40.53 -16.72 -1.40
C GLN A 59 39.84 -17.56 -0.32
N SER A 60 38.62 -18.03 -0.57
CA SER A 60 38.06 -19.16 0.20
C SER A 60 38.17 -20.43 -0.64
N ARG A 61 38.84 -21.43 -0.07
CA ARG A 61 39.03 -22.76 -0.64
C ARG A 61 37.73 -23.53 -0.64
N CYS A 62 37.54 -24.29 -1.71
CA CYS A 62 36.53 -25.30 -1.89
C CYS A 62 36.88 -26.58 -1.08
N SER A 63 35.90 -27.18 -0.39
CA SER A 63 35.97 -28.57 0.06
C SER A 63 34.57 -29.22 0.10
N SER A 64 34.29 -29.99 -0.96
CA SER A 64 33.66 -31.34 -1.02
C SER A 64 32.57 -31.79 0.00
N ARG A 65 31.44 -32.27 -0.59
CA ARG A 65 30.62 -33.50 -0.30
C ARG A 65 30.15 -33.76 1.15
N ALA A 66 28.93 -34.17 1.51
CA ALA A 66 27.69 -34.70 0.91
C ALA A 66 26.67 -34.87 2.09
N PRO A 67 25.50 -35.56 2.00
CA PRO A 67 24.48 -35.66 0.94
C PRO A 67 23.08 -35.17 1.39
N VAL A 68 22.20 -35.11 0.39
CA VAL A 68 20.77 -34.83 0.41
C VAL A 68 19.99 -35.93 1.15
N GLN A 69 19.06 -35.54 2.03
CA GLN A 69 17.96 -36.41 2.48
C GLN A 69 16.63 -35.89 1.92
N SER A 70 16.01 -36.74 1.13
CA SER A 70 14.67 -36.66 0.58
C SER A 70 13.62 -36.70 1.68
N PHE A 71 12.66 -35.77 1.67
CA PHE A 71 11.39 -35.92 2.38
C PHE A 71 10.25 -35.94 1.36
N THR A 72 9.65 -37.10 1.21
CA THR A 72 8.34 -37.33 0.58
C THR A 72 7.22 -36.87 1.51
N PRO A 73 6.15 -36.22 1.02
CA PRO A 73 4.98 -35.94 1.84
C PRO A 73 4.04 -37.16 1.85
N ALA A 74 3.79 -37.72 3.03
CA ALA A 74 2.74 -38.71 3.23
C ALA A 74 1.41 -37.98 3.50
N ALA A 75 0.39 -38.37 2.74
CA ALA A 75 -1.00 -37.97 2.90
C ALA A 75 -1.56 -38.49 4.24
N ALA A 76 -2.31 -37.63 4.93
CA ALA A 76 -3.26 -38.05 5.95
C ALA A 76 -4.51 -37.18 5.85
N ALA A 77 -5.55 -37.78 5.27
CA ALA A 77 -6.92 -37.29 5.34
C ALA A 77 -7.47 -37.59 6.73
N ALA A 78 -8.08 -36.60 7.38
CA ALA A 78 -9.00 -36.82 8.50
C ALA A 78 -10.05 -35.71 8.49
N ALA A 79 -11.27 -36.11 8.16
CA ALA A 79 -12.48 -35.33 8.31
C ALA A 79 -12.89 -35.27 9.80
N ALA A 80 -13.33 -34.10 10.27
CA ALA A 80 -14.18 -33.98 11.46
C ALA A 80 -14.97 -32.65 11.40
N ASP A 81 -16.29 -32.80 11.44
CA ASP A 81 -17.34 -31.79 11.47
C ASP A 81 -17.38 -31.05 12.85
N PRO A 82 -17.92 -29.82 12.96
CA PRO A 82 -17.72 -28.93 14.09
C PRO A 82 -18.90 -28.96 15.07
N GLU A 83 -18.61 -28.94 16.37
CA GLU A 83 -19.53 -28.37 17.35
C GLU A 83 -18.81 -28.02 18.66
N ARG A 84 -19.31 -26.98 19.33
CA ARG A 84 -18.97 -26.49 20.69
C ARG A 84 -18.00 -25.31 20.79
N VAL A 85 -18.50 -24.12 20.47
CA VAL A 85 -17.97 -22.84 20.96
C VAL A 85 -18.69 -22.47 22.26
N GLN A 86 -17.98 -22.51 23.39
CA GLN A 86 -18.41 -21.88 24.64
C GLN A 86 -17.75 -20.51 24.79
N LYS A 87 -18.59 -19.52 25.06
CA LYS A 87 -18.27 -18.12 25.35
C LYS A 87 -17.51 -18.01 26.68
N SER A 88 -16.45 -17.21 26.71
CA SER A 88 -15.94 -16.62 27.96
C SER A 88 -15.66 -15.14 27.76
N SER A 89 -16.46 -14.31 28.42
CA SER A 89 -16.36 -12.85 28.48
C SER A 89 -15.19 -12.41 29.38
N CYS A 90 -14.35 -11.49 28.88
CA CYS A 90 -13.44 -10.71 29.72
C CYS A 90 -14.23 -9.61 30.45
N ALA A 91 -13.99 -9.48 31.76
CA ALA A 91 -14.49 -8.37 32.57
C ALA A 91 -13.32 -7.45 32.94
N ASP A 92 -13.57 -6.15 32.75
CA ASP A 92 -12.70 -5.02 33.13
C ASP A 92 -12.48 -4.93 34.64
N HIS A 93 -11.26 -4.56 35.04
CA HIS A 93 -10.98 -4.09 36.39
C HIS A 93 -10.44 -2.65 36.37
N THR A 94 -11.32 -1.75 36.81
CA THR A 94 -11.06 -0.35 37.16
C THR A 94 -10.33 -0.29 38.50
N VAL A 95 -9.21 0.44 38.56
CA VAL A 95 -8.44 0.67 39.80
C VAL A 95 -8.97 1.93 40.50
N ARG A 96 -9.43 1.79 41.76
CA ARG A 96 -9.66 2.89 42.70
C ARG A 96 -8.52 2.99 43.70
N ALA A 97 -7.98 4.19 43.86
CA ALA A 97 -6.99 4.54 44.87
C ALA A 97 -7.61 4.62 46.27
N GLY A 98 -6.93 4.04 47.27
CA GLY A 98 -7.34 4.03 48.68
C GLY A 98 -6.15 4.32 49.61
N SER A 99 -6.28 5.47 50.28
CA SER A 99 -5.65 6.01 51.48
C SER A 99 -4.90 5.08 52.46
N PHE A 100 -3.74 5.56 52.92
CA PHE A 100 -2.97 5.04 54.06
C PHE A 100 -3.53 5.51 55.41
N PRO A 101 -3.40 4.71 56.50
CA PRO A 101 -3.37 5.22 57.86
C PRO A 101 -2.00 5.01 58.53
N VAL A 102 -1.59 6.05 59.26
CA VAL A 102 -0.50 6.09 60.24
C VAL A 102 -1.03 5.55 61.57
N PHE A 103 -0.29 4.70 62.29
CA PHE A 103 -0.35 4.64 63.77
C PHE A 103 0.91 4.02 64.39
N THR A 104 1.09 4.38 65.65
CA THR A 104 2.26 4.51 66.54
C THR A 104 2.81 3.20 67.17
N HIS A 105 4.09 3.21 67.54
CA HIS A 105 4.71 2.27 68.50
C HIS A 105 4.38 2.62 69.96
N PRO A 106 4.37 1.63 70.87
CA PRO A 106 5.45 1.53 71.86
C PRO A 106 5.95 0.09 72.12
N GLY A 107 7.13 -0.02 72.74
CA GLY A 107 7.94 -1.25 72.82
C GLY A 107 7.79 -2.13 74.07
N GLY A 108 8.62 -3.17 74.13
CA GLY A 108 8.84 -4.07 75.27
C GLY A 108 9.15 -5.53 74.83
N PRO A 109 10.29 -6.14 75.22
CA PRO A 109 10.80 -7.38 74.64
C PRO A 109 10.39 -8.63 75.44
N VAL A 110 10.24 -9.79 74.79
CA VAL A 110 10.71 -11.12 75.26
C VAL A 110 10.38 -12.23 74.24
N ASP A 111 11.25 -13.25 74.27
CA ASP A 111 11.10 -14.63 73.81
C ASP A 111 11.33 -14.99 72.34
N ALA A 112 12.60 -15.32 72.10
CA ALA A 112 13.06 -16.26 71.10
C ALA A 112 12.39 -17.63 71.29
N SER A 113 11.34 -17.90 70.51
CA SER A 113 10.95 -19.27 70.18
C SER A 113 10.97 -19.44 68.67
N SER A 114 11.79 -20.40 68.24
CA SER A 114 12.04 -20.71 66.85
C SER A 114 10.77 -21.27 66.22
N SER A 115 10.08 -20.46 65.42
CA SER A 115 9.16 -20.96 64.41
C SER A 115 9.79 -20.65 63.05
N ARG A 116 10.40 -21.68 62.44
CA ARG A 116 10.73 -21.65 61.01
C ARG A 116 9.41 -21.54 60.25
N ALA A 117 8.93 -20.31 60.07
CA ALA A 117 7.97 -20.01 59.04
C ALA A 117 8.62 -20.42 57.72
N ARG A 118 8.18 -21.55 57.16
CA ARG A 118 8.43 -21.90 55.77
C ARG A 118 7.85 -20.75 54.95
N ARG A 119 8.69 -19.74 54.67
CA ARG A 119 8.43 -18.73 53.65
C ARG A 119 8.27 -19.53 52.38
N ALA A 120 7.03 -19.78 52.00
CA ALA A 120 6.70 -20.34 50.70
C ALA A 120 7.47 -19.49 49.70
N ARG A 121 8.50 -20.07 49.07
CA ARG A 121 9.18 -19.45 47.94
C ARG A 121 8.08 -19.27 46.91
N ARG A 122 7.47 -18.08 46.85
CA ARG A 122 6.70 -17.66 45.68
C ARG A 122 7.69 -17.82 44.54
N GLY A 123 7.53 -18.88 43.76
CA GLY A 123 8.35 -19.10 42.59
C GLY A 123 8.23 -17.84 41.76
N SER A 124 9.35 -17.14 41.58
CA SER A 124 9.44 -16.09 40.57
C SER A 124 8.96 -16.74 39.27
N MET A 125 7.83 -16.29 38.73
CA MET A 125 7.29 -16.81 37.48
C MET A 125 8.44 -16.83 36.48
N ALA A 126 8.72 -17.97 35.84
CA ALA A 126 9.96 -18.13 35.07
C ALA A 126 10.14 -17.04 33.99
N ASN A 127 9.03 -16.51 33.46
CA ASN A 127 9.04 -15.44 32.47
C ASN A 127 9.17 -14.02 33.05
N SER A 128 8.92 -13.80 34.34
CA SER A 128 9.00 -12.45 34.94
C SER A 128 10.44 -11.90 34.93
N LYS A 129 11.44 -12.78 34.84
CA LYS A 129 12.85 -12.39 34.65
C LYS A 129 13.10 -11.72 33.30
N TYR A 130 12.30 -12.06 32.28
CA TYR A 130 12.50 -11.61 30.89
C TYR A 130 11.46 -10.57 30.47
N GLU A 131 10.38 -10.38 31.21
CA GLU A 131 9.26 -9.50 30.84
C GLU A 131 9.65 -8.04 30.60
N TYR A 132 10.75 -7.56 31.20
CA TYR A 132 11.26 -6.21 30.98
C TYR A 132 11.52 -5.89 29.50
N VAL A 133 11.81 -6.89 28.65
CA VAL A 133 12.06 -6.66 27.22
C VAL A 133 10.83 -6.14 26.47
N LYS A 134 9.62 -6.36 26.99
CA LYS A 134 8.39 -5.79 26.40
C LYS A 134 8.37 -4.26 26.44
N GLN A 135 9.10 -3.65 27.38
CA GLN A 135 9.16 -2.18 27.52
C GLN A 135 9.94 -1.50 26.39
N TYR A 136 10.65 -2.28 25.55
CA TYR A 136 11.34 -1.76 24.35
C TYR A 136 10.43 -1.69 23.12
N GLU A 137 9.21 -2.24 23.18
CA GLU A 137 8.23 -2.04 22.13
C GLU A 137 7.80 -0.57 22.12
N LEU A 138 7.85 0.07 20.94
CA LEU A 138 7.44 1.46 20.78
C LEU A 138 5.94 1.54 20.53
N ASP A 139 5.30 2.53 21.13
CA ASP A 139 3.92 2.88 20.79
C ASP A 139 3.88 3.52 19.40
N ASP A 140 3.06 2.95 18.52
CA ASP A 140 2.89 3.35 17.12
C ASP A 140 1.42 3.67 16.80
N THR A 141 0.68 4.10 17.82
CA THR A 141 -0.71 4.53 17.71
C THR A 141 -0.84 5.75 16.80
N LEU A 142 -1.69 5.64 15.76
CA LEU A 142 -1.95 6.70 14.80
C LEU A 142 -2.92 7.76 15.37
N LEU A 143 -2.65 9.03 15.03
CA LEU A 143 -3.38 10.20 15.54
C LEU A 143 -4.91 10.05 15.41
N PRO A 144 -5.68 10.16 16.52
CA PRO A 144 -7.14 10.10 16.48
C PRO A 144 -7.78 11.20 15.61
N GLY A 145 -9.00 10.95 15.13
CA GLY A 145 -9.75 11.91 14.31
C GLY A 145 -9.21 12.12 12.88
N CYS A 146 -8.09 11.48 12.53
CA CYS A 146 -7.52 11.49 11.18
C CYS A 146 -7.98 10.28 10.38
N TRP A 147 -8.19 10.46 9.08
CA TRP A 147 -8.24 9.36 8.12
C TRP A 147 -6.93 8.60 8.18
N ILE A 148 -7.00 7.28 8.10
CA ILE A 148 -5.80 6.44 7.95
C ILE A 148 -5.83 5.87 6.54
N VAL A 149 -4.80 6.17 5.76
CA VAL A 149 -4.59 5.54 4.46
C VAL A 149 -3.46 4.54 4.59
N ILE A 150 -3.75 3.29 4.26
CA ILE A 150 -2.75 2.22 4.18
C ILE A 150 -2.54 1.92 2.72
N ARG A 151 -1.38 2.33 2.20
CA ARG A 151 -0.98 2.01 0.84
C ARG A 151 -0.06 0.81 0.84
N ILE A 152 -0.37 -0.16 0.00
CA ILE A 152 0.46 -1.32 -0.31
C ILE A 152 1.02 -1.20 -1.73
N ASP A 153 2.22 -1.72 -1.95
CA ASP A 153 2.94 -1.61 -3.24
C ASP A 153 3.74 -2.88 -3.52
N GLY A 154 3.68 -3.36 -4.76
CA GLY A 154 4.35 -4.56 -5.23
C GLY A 154 5.87 -4.46 -5.20
N LYS A 155 6.52 -5.25 -4.33
CA LYS A 155 7.98 -5.25 -4.21
C LYS A 155 8.65 -5.84 -5.46
N GLY A 156 9.22 -4.95 -6.28
CA GLY A 156 9.99 -5.32 -7.47
C GLY A 156 9.11 -5.88 -8.57
N PHE A 157 7.89 -5.35 -8.70
CA PHE A 157 6.85 -5.91 -9.56
C PHE A 157 7.17 -5.80 -11.05
N THR A 158 8.07 -4.92 -11.48
CA THR A 158 8.61 -4.95 -12.86
C THR A 158 9.20 -6.32 -13.19
N LYS A 159 10.15 -6.81 -12.36
CA LYS A 159 10.77 -8.13 -12.56
C LYS A 159 9.77 -9.26 -12.39
N PHE A 160 8.81 -9.09 -11.48
CA PHE A 160 7.73 -10.06 -11.28
C PHE A 160 6.87 -10.18 -12.54
N SER A 161 6.45 -9.06 -13.11
CA SER A 161 5.63 -9.01 -14.32
C SER A 161 6.34 -9.60 -15.54
N ASP A 162 7.65 -9.33 -15.69
CA ASP A 162 8.47 -9.87 -16.78
C ASP A 162 8.64 -11.39 -16.64
N LEU A 163 8.89 -11.88 -15.42
CA LEU A 163 9.02 -13.32 -15.14
C LEU A 163 7.76 -14.11 -15.48
N HIS A 164 6.60 -13.50 -15.26
CA HIS A 164 5.29 -14.12 -15.51
C HIS A 164 4.72 -13.78 -16.90
N GLY A 165 5.44 -12.98 -17.72
CA GLY A 165 5.02 -12.65 -19.08
C GLY A 165 3.73 -11.84 -19.13
N PHE A 166 3.57 -10.87 -18.24
CA PHE A 166 2.41 -9.99 -18.24
C PHE A 166 2.32 -9.19 -19.54
N GLU A 167 1.10 -9.04 -20.05
CA GLU A 167 0.83 -8.16 -21.18
C GLU A 167 1.25 -6.71 -20.87
N LYS A 168 1.77 -6.03 -21.89
CA LYS A 168 2.21 -4.64 -21.82
C LYS A 168 1.42 -3.80 -22.81
N PRO A 169 0.94 -2.60 -22.43
CA PRO A 169 1.25 -1.87 -21.19
C PRO A 169 0.52 -2.38 -19.93
N ASN A 170 -0.62 -3.06 -20.09
CA ASN A 170 -1.46 -3.50 -18.98
C ASN A 170 -1.90 -4.96 -19.19
N ASP A 171 -1.84 -5.78 -18.14
CA ASP A 171 -2.40 -7.14 -18.14
C ASP A 171 -3.71 -7.15 -17.37
N LYS A 172 -4.82 -7.33 -18.09
CA LYS A 172 -6.18 -7.31 -17.52
C LYS A 172 -6.35 -8.36 -16.40
N ARG A 173 -5.76 -9.55 -16.57
CA ARG A 173 -5.89 -10.65 -15.60
C ARG A 173 -5.18 -10.31 -14.30
N ALA A 174 -4.00 -9.70 -14.41
CA ALA A 174 -3.24 -9.27 -13.23
C ALA A 174 -3.94 -8.14 -12.47
N LEU A 175 -4.53 -7.18 -13.18
CA LEU A 175 -5.31 -6.09 -12.56
C LEU A 175 -6.59 -6.61 -11.91
N ASP A 176 -7.31 -7.54 -12.56
CA ASP A 176 -8.50 -8.17 -11.99
C ASP A 176 -8.17 -8.99 -10.74
N LEU A 177 -7.01 -9.65 -10.71
CA LEU A 177 -6.51 -10.31 -9.50
C LEU A 177 -6.26 -9.30 -8.37
N MET A 178 -5.62 -8.16 -8.65
CA MET A 178 -5.40 -7.10 -7.66
C MET A 178 -6.73 -6.57 -7.11
N ASP A 179 -7.70 -6.30 -8.00
CA ASP A 179 -9.04 -5.83 -7.65
C ASP A 179 -9.77 -6.84 -6.77
N GLU A 180 -9.70 -8.13 -7.10
CA GLU A 180 -10.29 -9.18 -6.26
C GLU A 180 -9.61 -9.26 -4.89
N CYS A 181 -8.28 -9.17 -4.82
CA CYS A 181 -7.57 -9.16 -3.55
C CYS A 181 -8.00 -7.98 -2.66
N ALA A 182 -8.13 -6.79 -3.24
CA ALA A 182 -8.59 -5.61 -2.51
C ALA A 182 -10.05 -5.76 -2.04
N ARG A 183 -10.91 -6.37 -2.86
CA ARG A 183 -12.29 -6.69 -2.49
C ARG A 183 -12.35 -7.62 -1.27
N GLU A 184 -11.50 -8.64 -1.22
CA GLU A 184 -11.42 -9.55 -0.08
C GLU A 184 -10.87 -8.90 1.18
N VAL A 185 -9.86 -8.02 1.04
CA VAL A 185 -9.39 -7.19 2.16
C VAL A 185 -10.54 -6.33 2.68
N MET A 186 -11.34 -5.70 1.82
CA MET A 186 -12.53 -4.97 2.27
C MET A 186 -13.61 -5.89 2.86
N ASN A 187 -13.76 -7.14 2.43
CA ASN A 187 -14.69 -8.06 3.07
C ASN A 187 -14.26 -8.37 4.51
N GLU A 188 -12.97 -8.59 4.74
CA GLU A 188 -12.40 -8.91 6.05
C GLU A 188 -12.39 -7.71 7.00
N PHE A 189 -12.00 -6.52 6.50
CA PHE A 189 -11.87 -5.31 7.32
C PHE A 189 -13.01 -4.34 7.03
N THR A 190 -14.07 -4.40 7.84
CA THR A 190 -15.31 -3.63 7.64
C THR A 190 -15.12 -2.11 7.76
N ASP A 191 -14.12 -1.67 8.52
CA ASP A 191 -13.81 -0.25 8.77
C ASP A 191 -13.20 0.47 7.56
N ILE A 192 -12.79 -0.27 6.53
CA ILE A 192 -12.35 0.30 5.26
C ILE A 192 -13.57 0.89 4.54
N ARG A 193 -13.54 2.20 4.31
CA ARG A 193 -14.59 2.98 3.65
C ARG A 193 -14.45 2.96 2.13
N LEU A 194 -13.22 3.05 1.65
CA LEU A 194 -12.87 3.10 0.23
C LEU A 194 -11.52 2.42 0.01
N ALA A 195 -11.36 1.74 -1.12
CA ALA A 195 -10.05 1.36 -1.64
C ALA A 195 -9.84 1.91 -3.05
N TYR A 196 -8.60 2.26 -3.40
CA TYR A 196 -8.22 2.69 -4.74
C TYR A 196 -6.96 1.96 -5.19
N GLY A 197 -6.95 1.39 -6.40
CA GLY A 197 -5.82 0.64 -6.93
C GLY A 197 -5.43 1.05 -8.35
N GLU A 198 -4.14 0.97 -8.62
CA GLU A 198 -3.53 1.14 -9.94
C GLU A 198 -2.23 0.34 -10.02
N SER A 199 -1.94 -0.24 -11.20
CA SER A 199 -0.72 -1.02 -11.44
C SER A 199 -0.55 -2.12 -10.37
N ASP A 200 0.47 -2.00 -9.54
CA ASP A 200 0.89 -2.91 -8.49
C ASP A 200 0.67 -2.31 -7.08
N GLU A 201 -0.05 -1.19 -6.97
CA GLU A 201 -0.39 -0.55 -5.70
C GLU A 201 -1.90 -0.55 -5.40
N TYR A 202 -2.23 -0.54 -4.09
CA TYR A 202 -3.58 -0.35 -3.59
C TYR A 202 -3.57 0.48 -2.31
N SER A 203 -4.51 1.40 -2.19
CA SER A 203 -4.69 2.29 -1.04
C SER A 203 -6.01 2.00 -0.35
N PHE A 204 -5.97 1.65 0.93
CA PHE A 204 -7.15 1.40 1.75
C PHE A 204 -7.38 2.55 2.73
N VAL A 205 -8.57 3.13 2.70
CA VAL A 205 -8.97 4.28 3.51
C VAL A 205 -9.83 3.82 4.68
N LEU A 206 -9.34 4.00 5.89
CA LEU A 206 -10.09 3.73 7.13
C LEU A 206 -10.69 5.02 7.67
N GLY A 207 -11.91 4.90 8.22
CA GLY A 207 -12.65 6.02 8.80
C GLY A 207 -11.89 6.75 9.92
N ARG A 208 -12.11 8.06 10.06
CA ARG A 208 -11.48 8.90 11.09
C ARG A 208 -11.65 8.36 12.51
N ASN A 209 -12.84 7.83 12.77
CA ASN A 209 -13.29 7.31 14.06
C ASN A 209 -13.00 5.81 14.24
N THR A 210 -12.20 5.18 13.37
CA THR A 210 -11.83 3.77 13.56
C THR A 210 -10.98 3.60 14.82
N ASP A 211 -11.34 2.61 15.63
CA ASP A 211 -10.52 2.14 16.76
C ASP A 211 -9.92 0.76 16.46
N MET A 212 -9.95 0.34 15.19
CA MET A 212 -9.49 -0.97 14.74
C MET A 212 -8.05 -1.22 15.20
N TYR A 213 -7.86 -2.32 15.95
CA TYR A 213 -6.58 -2.73 16.56
C TYR A 213 -5.90 -1.66 17.45
N GLY A 214 -6.68 -0.73 18.01
CA GLY A 214 -6.17 0.39 18.80
C GLY A 214 -5.37 1.38 17.95
N ARG A 215 -5.65 1.47 16.65
CA ARG A 215 -4.97 2.37 15.69
C ARG A 215 -3.45 2.17 15.59
N ARG A 216 -2.93 1.02 16.03
CA ARG A 216 -1.49 0.69 15.95
C ARG A 216 -1.07 0.47 14.51
N ALA A 217 -0.17 1.31 14.02
CA ALA A 217 0.25 1.31 12.62
C ALA A 217 0.78 -0.06 12.17
N ALA A 218 1.65 -0.70 12.94
CA ALA A 218 2.24 -2.00 12.62
C ALA A 218 1.18 -3.09 12.52
N LYS A 219 0.15 -3.09 13.38
CA LYS A 219 -0.95 -4.06 13.31
C LYS A 219 -1.78 -3.86 12.06
N LEU A 220 -2.18 -2.63 11.80
CA LEU A 220 -3.00 -2.30 10.64
C LEU A 220 -2.27 -2.65 9.33
N VAL A 221 -1.03 -2.17 9.17
CA VAL A 221 -0.23 -2.41 7.96
C VAL A 221 0.05 -3.90 7.76
N SER A 222 0.53 -4.61 8.79
CA SER A 222 0.88 -6.04 8.65
C SER A 222 -0.32 -6.92 8.33
N LEU A 223 -1.49 -6.66 8.92
CA LEU A 223 -2.70 -7.44 8.67
C LEU A 223 -3.27 -7.17 7.27
N LEU A 224 -3.30 -5.92 6.81
CA LEU A 224 -3.79 -5.61 5.45
C LEU A 224 -2.83 -6.17 4.39
N VAL A 225 -1.52 -5.98 4.55
CA VAL A 225 -0.51 -6.50 3.61
C VAL A 225 -0.54 -8.03 3.57
N SER A 226 -0.58 -8.70 4.72
CA SER A 226 -0.62 -10.17 4.76
C SER A 226 -1.91 -10.74 4.17
N CYS A 227 -3.06 -10.14 4.49
CA CYS A 227 -4.35 -10.51 3.90
C CYS A 227 -4.33 -10.34 2.38
N PHE A 228 -3.85 -9.20 1.87
CA PHE A 228 -3.74 -8.97 0.43
C PHE A 228 -2.81 -9.99 -0.26
N THR A 229 -1.62 -10.19 0.29
CA THR A 229 -0.62 -11.12 -0.26
C THR A 229 -1.15 -12.56 -0.28
N ALA A 230 -1.81 -13.00 0.80
CA ALA A 230 -2.39 -14.33 0.88
C ALA A 230 -3.50 -14.53 -0.17
N ASN A 231 -4.38 -13.53 -0.34
CA ASN A 231 -5.42 -13.57 -1.36
C ASN A 231 -4.82 -13.59 -2.78
N TYR A 232 -3.74 -12.85 -3.02
CA TYR A 232 -3.06 -12.80 -4.32
C TYR A 232 -2.51 -14.17 -4.70
N VAL A 233 -1.85 -14.86 -3.77
CA VAL A 233 -1.36 -16.23 -4.00
C VAL A 233 -2.51 -17.21 -4.17
N ALA A 234 -3.52 -17.15 -3.29
CA ALA A 234 -4.64 -18.10 -3.30
C ALA A 234 -5.50 -18.02 -4.57
N ARG A 235 -5.63 -16.84 -5.17
CA ARG A 235 -6.47 -16.58 -6.35
C ARG A 235 -5.70 -16.51 -7.65
N TRP A 236 -4.37 -16.58 -7.61
CA TRP A 236 -3.52 -16.50 -8.79
C TRP A 236 -3.99 -17.43 -9.92
N SER A 237 -4.20 -18.72 -9.63
CA SER A 237 -4.58 -19.71 -10.64
C SER A 237 -5.98 -19.51 -11.23
N ALA A 238 -6.87 -18.78 -10.54
CA ALA A 238 -8.19 -18.47 -11.05
C ALA A 238 -8.16 -17.34 -12.10
N HIS A 239 -7.18 -16.43 -12.00
CA HIS A 239 -7.02 -15.29 -12.91
C HIS A 239 -5.98 -15.52 -14.00
N LEU A 240 -4.86 -16.12 -13.64
CA LEU A 240 -3.74 -16.43 -14.52
C LEU A 240 -3.65 -17.93 -14.78
N THR A 241 -4.72 -18.48 -15.36
CA THR A 241 -4.92 -19.93 -15.58
C THR A 241 -3.74 -20.62 -16.29
N ASP A 242 -3.14 -19.93 -17.26
CA ASP A 242 -2.06 -20.50 -18.10
C ASP A 242 -0.65 -20.06 -17.65
N THR A 243 -0.54 -19.36 -16.53
CA THR A 243 0.73 -18.81 -16.04
C THR A 243 0.98 -19.29 -14.63
N PRO A 244 1.85 -20.30 -14.41
CA PRO A 244 2.14 -20.75 -13.05
C PRO A 244 2.86 -19.65 -12.25
N LEU A 245 2.60 -19.58 -10.95
CA LEU A 245 3.28 -18.66 -10.04
C LEU A 245 4.72 -19.13 -9.81
N ARG A 246 5.70 -18.45 -10.41
CA ARG A 246 7.12 -18.82 -10.40
C ARG A 246 7.92 -18.14 -9.29
N ALA A 247 7.43 -17.01 -8.77
CA ALA A 247 8.01 -16.31 -7.64
C ALA A 247 6.91 -15.90 -6.66
N MET A 248 7.21 -15.86 -5.37
CA MET A 248 6.24 -15.38 -4.39
C MET A 248 6.09 -13.86 -4.50
N PRO A 249 4.85 -13.36 -4.60
CA PRO A 249 4.60 -11.93 -4.56
C PRO A 249 4.93 -11.41 -3.16
N MET A 250 5.43 -10.18 -3.10
CA MET A 250 5.66 -9.48 -1.84
C MET A 250 5.13 -8.07 -2.01
N PHE A 251 4.51 -7.55 -0.97
CA PHE A 251 4.02 -6.19 -0.93
C PHE A 251 4.66 -5.47 0.26
N ASP A 252 5.06 -4.22 0.06
CA ASP A 252 5.33 -3.32 1.18
C ASP A 252 4.01 -2.67 1.64
N GLY A 253 4.04 -1.98 2.77
CA GLY A 253 2.89 -1.22 3.23
C GLY A 253 3.29 -0.06 4.11
N ARG A 254 2.55 1.05 4.02
CA ARG A 254 2.74 2.23 4.87
C ARG A 254 1.40 2.84 5.27
N ALA A 255 1.33 3.35 6.49
CA ALA A 255 0.19 4.12 6.98
C ALA A 255 0.50 5.62 6.92
N VAL A 256 -0.48 6.41 6.49
CA VAL A 256 -0.42 7.88 6.45
C VAL A 256 -1.71 8.45 7.04
N CYS A 257 -1.58 9.43 7.92
CA CYS A 257 -2.73 10.13 8.50
C CYS A 257 -3.08 11.39 7.71
N TYR A 258 -4.35 11.56 7.37
CA TYR A 258 -4.87 12.79 6.77
C TYR A 258 -5.91 13.45 7.68
N PRO A 259 -5.68 14.69 8.14
CA PRO A 259 -6.53 15.34 9.15
C PRO A 259 -7.80 15.97 8.56
N LEU A 260 -7.85 16.27 7.26
CA LEU A 260 -8.99 16.94 6.61
C LEU A 260 -9.53 16.09 5.45
N ASP A 261 -10.81 16.22 5.15
CA ASP A 261 -11.44 15.49 4.04
C ASP A 261 -10.83 15.95 2.71
N SER A 262 -10.53 17.23 2.59
CA SER A 262 -9.77 17.79 1.47
C SER A 262 -8.42 17.09 1.28
N ASN A 263 -7.66 16.82 2.35
CA ASN A 263 -6.38 16.14 2.22
C ASN A 263 -6.53 14.69 1.74
N LEU A 264 -7.56 13.98 2.19
CA LEU A 264 -7.87 12.63 1.69
C LEU A 264 -8.26 12.67 0.21
N ARG A 265 -9.13 13.61 -0.17
CA ARG A 265 -9.56 13.79 -1.56
C ARG A 265 -8.38 14.13 -2.47
N ASP A 266 -7.52 15.06 -2.06
CA ASP A 266 -6.31 15.44 -2.78
C ASP A 266 -5.36 14.24 -2.95
N TYR A 267 -5.21 13.40 -1.92
CA TYR A 267 -4.41 12.18 -2.01
C TYR A 267 -4.96 11.21 -3.07
N LEU A 268 -6.25 10.94 -3.06
CA LEU A 268 -6.89 10.02 -4.02
C LEU A 268 -6.87 10.60 -5.44
N ALA A 269 -7.11 11.91 -5.57
CA ALA A 269 -7.02 12.62 -6.84
C ALA A 269 -5.59 12.59 -7.40
N TRP A 270 -4.58 12.75 -6.54
CA TRP A 270 -3.18 12.60 -6.92
C TRP A 270 -2.90 11.19 -7.45
N ARG A 271 -3.39 10.14 -6.79
CA ARG A 271 -3.21 8.76 -7.26
C ARG A 271 -3.90 8.51 -8.61
N GLN A 272 -5.12 9.00 -8.80
CA GLN A 272 -5.81 8.82 -10.08
C GLN A 272 -5.24 9.66 -11.22
N ALA A 273 -4.74 10.86 -10.94
CA ALA A 273 -4.03 11.66 -11.94
C ALA A 273 -2.73 10.96 -12.39
N ASP A 274 -2.00 10.34 -11.44
CA ASP A 274 -0.79 9.58 -11.72
C ASP A 274 -1.09 8.36 -12.60
N THR A 275 -2.18 7.63 -12.33
CA THR A 275 -2.69 6.54 -13.18
C THR A 275 -2.86 6.98 -14.64
N HIS A 276 -3.51 8.12 -14.86
CA HIS A 276 -3.75 8.63 -16.21
C HIS A 276 -2.44 8.95 -16.94
N ILE A 277 -1.50 9.60 -16.25
CA ILE A 277 -0.19 9.99 -16.80
C ILE A 277 0.64 8.76 -17.14
N ASN A 278 0.73 7.81 -16.20
CA ASN A 278 1.52 6.59 -16.34
C ASN A 278 0.95 5.69 -17.43
N ASN A 279 -0.37 5.48 -17.47
CA ASN A 279 -0.99 4.65 -18.49
C ASN A 279 -0.81 5.22 -19.91
N GLN A 280 -0.99 6.54 -20.08
CA GLN A 280 -0.78 7.17 -21.40
C GLN A 280 0.69 7.04 -21.85
N TYR A 281 1.63 7.30 -20.95
CA TYR A 281 3.06 7.14 -21.24
C TYR A 281 3.41 5.69 -21.57
N ASN A 282 2.96 4.72 -20.77
CA ASN A 282 3.24 3.31 -20.95
C ASN A 282 2.64 2.76 -22.25
N THR A 283 1.41 3.18 -22.59
CA THR A 283 0.77 2.80 -23.87
C THR A 283 1.60 3.29 -25.06
N CYS A 284 2.05 4.55 -25.02
CA CYS A 284 2.94 5.11 -26.04
C CYS A 284 4.27 4.34 -26.11
N PHE A 285 4.87 4.10 -24.95
CA PHE A 285 6.18 3.45 -24.84
C PHE A 285 6.14 2.03 -25.41
N TRP A 286 5.16 1.24 -25.02
CA TRP A 286 5.04 -0.14 -25.49
C TRP A 286 4.58 -0.24 -26.94
N ALA A 287 3.77 0.70 -27.44
CA ALA A 287 3.48 0.78 -28.88
C ALA A 287 4.76 1.00 -29.71
N LEU A 288 5.63 1.92 -29.26
CA LEU A 288 6.94 2.16 -29.88
C LEU A 288 7.84 0.92 -29.82
N VAL A 289 7.95 0.29 -28.65
CA VAL A 289 8.77 -0.93 -28.49
C VAL A 289 8.25 -2.07 -29.37
N ASN A 290 6.93 -2.28 -29.43
CA ASN A 290 6.31 -3.31 -30.25
C ASN A 290 6.44 -3.03 -31.76
N SER A 291 6.67 -1.78 -32.17
CA SER A 291 7.04 -1.45 -33.57
C SER A 291 8.51 -1.71 -33.92
N GLY A 292 9.29 -2.26 -32.99
CA GLY A 292 10.70 -2.60 -33.22
C GLY A 292 11.70 -1.56 -32.71
N LYS A 293 11.26 -0.50 -32.02
CA LYS A 293 12.18 0.42 -31.35
C LYS A 293 12.76 -0.20 -30.08
N THR A 294 13.99 0.15 -29.76
CA THR A 294 14.58 -0.19 -28.46
C THR A 294 13.93 0.62 -27.34
N PRO A 295 13.95 0.13 -26.08
CA PRO A 295 13.49 0.90 -24.92
C PRO A 295 14.11 2.30 -24.81
N ALA A 296 15.40 2.43 -25.15
CA ALA A 296 16.11 3.71 -25.11
C ALA A 296 15.59 4.70 -26.17
N GLU A 297 15.31 4.22 -27.39
CA GLU A 297 14.73 5.05 -28.46
C GLU A 297 13.30 5.46 -28.15
N ALA A 298 12.50 4.54 -27.59
CA ALA A 298 11.14 4.85 -27.16
C ALA A 298 11.13 5.93 -26.08
N GLN A 299 11.99 5.81 -25.06
CA GLN A 299 12.15 6.81 -24.02
C GLN A 299 12.62 8.17 -24.58
N ALA A 300 13.59 8.16 -25.51
CA ALA A 300 14.07 9.38 -26.15
C ALA A 300 12.97 10.09 -26.95
N THR A 301 12.12 9.32 -27.65
CA THR A 301 10.97 9.83 -28.41
C THR A 301 9.93 10.49 -27.50
N LEU A 302 9.67 9.89 -26.33
CA LEU A 302 8.64 10.39 -25.41
C LEU A 302 9.14 11.49 -24.47
N LYS A 303 10.46 11.72 -24.39
CA LYS A 303 11.06 12.69 -23.49
C LYS A 303 10.59 14.11 -23.81
N GLY A 304 10.01 14.79 -22.81
CA GLY A 304 9.53 16.17 -22.94
C GLY A 304 8.24 16.34 -23.77
N THR A 305 7.60 15.25 -24.17
CA THR A 305 6.37 15.31 -24.97
C THR A 305 5.15 15.63 -24.12
N GLN A 306 4.20 16.36 -24.70
CA GLN A 306 2.92 16.69 -24.06
C GLN A 306 1.84 15.64 -24.36
N THR A 307 0.74 15.68 -23.60
CA THR A 307 -0.42 14.78 -23.74
C THR A 307 -0.99 14.76 -25.16
N ALA A 308 -1.09 15.91 -25.82
CA ALA A 308 -1.62 16.02 -27.19
C ALA A 308 -0.77 15.22 -28.20
N PHE A 309 0.55 15.37 -28.13
CA PHE A 309 1.50 14.63 -28.97
C PHE A 309 1.37 13.12 -28.75
N LYS A 310 1.27 12.67 -27.49
CA LYS A 310 1.10 11.24 -27.15
C LYS A 310 -0.19 10.67 -27.78
N ASN A 311 -1.29 11.40 -27.71
CA ASN A 311 -2.56 10.99 -28.32
C ASN A 311 -2.46 10.92 -29.85
N GLU A 312 -1.87 11.93 -30.49
CA GLU A 312 -1.68 11.95 -31.94
C GLU A 312 -0.79 10.80 -32.41
N MET A 313 0.31 10.54 -31.69
CA MET A 313 1.22 9.44 -31.97
C MET A 313 0.52 8.08 -31.86
N LEU A 314 -0.27 7.85 -30.81
CA LEU A 314 -1.06 6.62 -30.68
C LEU A 314 -2.06 6.45 -31.82
N PHE A 315 -2.76 7.53 -32.18
CA PHE A 315 -3.81 7.48 -33.18
C PHE A 315 -3.26 7.32 -34.60
N GLN A 316 -2.36 8.21 -35.04
CA GLN A 316 -1.82 8.20 -36.39
C GLN A 316 -0.76 7.10 -36.60
N GLY A 317 0.08 6.86 -35.60
CA GLY A 317 1.20 5.92 -35.71
C GLY A 317 0.79 4.47 -35.48
N PHE A 318 -0.22 4.22 -34.65
CA PHE A 318 -0.58 2.86 -34.20
C PHE A 318 -2.06 2.52 -34.33
N GLY A 319 -2.91 3.47 -34.77
CA GLY A 319 -4.35 3.26 -34.85
C GLY A 319 -5.04 3.11 -33.48
N ILE A 320 -4.37 3.51 -32.39
CA ILE A 320 -4.87 3.37 -31.03
C ILE A 320 -5.55 4.68 -30.61
N ASN A 321 -6.87 4.64 -30.38
CA ASN A 321 -7.58 5.74 -29.75
C ASN A 321 -7.54 5.58 -28.23
N TYR A 322 -6.69 6.37 -27.55
CA TYR A 322 -6.53 6.33 -26.09
C TYR A 322 -7.86 6.51 -25.34
N ALA A 323 -8.79 7.32 -25.85
CA ALA A 323 -10.08 7.54 -25.22
C ALA A 323 -10.96 6.27 -25.19
N HIS A 324 -10.72 5.32 -26.10
CA HIS A 324 -11.48 4.07 -26.18
C HIS A 324 -10.83 2.91 -25.42
N LEU A 325 -9.67 3.13 -24.78
CA LEU A 325 -9.10 2.11 -23.90
C LEU A 325 -10.02 1.84 -22.70
N PRO A 326 -9.99 0.62 -22.13
CA PRO A 326 -10.76 0.27 -20.93
C PRO A 326 -10.59 1.29 -19.80
N GLU A 327 -11.70 1.62 -19.12
CA GLU A 327 -11.68 2.60 -18.03
C GLU A 327 -10.76 2.19 -16.88
N GLN A 328 -10.65 0.90 -16.56
CA GLN A 328 -9.72 0.37 -15.55
C GLN A 328 -8.28 0.80 -15.82
N PHE A 329 -7.84 0.82 -17.08
CA PHE A 329 -6.47 1.22 -17.43
C PHE A 329 -6.27 2.73 -17.31
N LYS A 330 -7.31 3.53 -17.61
CA LYS A 330 -7.22 4.99 -17.62
C LYS A 330 -7.45 5.63 -16.25
N LYS A 331 -8.24 4.98 -15.39
CA LYS A 331 -8.77 5.53 -14.13
C LYS A 331 -8.46 4.68 -12.91
N GLY A 332 -7.88 3.50 -13.08
CA GLY A 332 -7.68 2.54 -12.01
C GLY A 332 -8.99 1.93 -11.52
N SER A 333 -8.96 1.42 -10.30
CA SER A 333 -10.07 0.71 -9.67
C SER A 333 -10.40 1.32 -8.33
N VAL A 334 -11.60 1.87 -8.18
CA VAL A 334 -12.13 2.29 -6.87
C VAL A 334 -13.10 1.23 -6.36
N ILE A 335 -12.94 0.84 -5.10
CA ILE A 335 -13.84 -0.10 -4.44
C ILE A 335 -14.54 0.63 -3.30
N ILE A 336 -15.87 0.66 -3.38
CA ILE A 336 -16.74 1.19 -2.34
C ILE A 336 -17.80 0.16 -1.99
N ARG A 337 -18.37 0.24 -0.80
CA ARG A 337 -19.49 -0.63 -0.45
C ARG A 337 -20.78 -0.08 -1.03
N GLN A 338 -21.47 -0.88 -1.82
CA GLN A 338 -22.79 -0.58 -2.36
C GLN A 338 -23.81 -1.59 -1.84
N ARG A 339 -25.06 -1.16 -1.71
CA ARG A 339 -26.15 -2.06 -1.35
C ARG A 339 -26.52 -2.90 -2.55
N ALA A 340 -26.48 -4.22 -2.40
CA ALA A 340 -26.86 -5.17 -3.42
C ALA A 340 -27.70 -6.31 -2.82
N LEU A 341 -28.64 -6.84 -3.61
CA LEU A 341 -29.35 -8.07 -3.28
C LEU A 341 -28.40 -9.25 -3.53
N VAL A 342 -28.04 -9.96 -2.48
CA VAL A 342 -27.21 -11.17 -2.54
C VAL A 342 -27.99 -12.39 -2.10
N GLU A 343 -27.77 -13.50 -2.81
CA GLU A 343 -28.31 -14.80 -2.45
C GLU A 343 -27.59 -15.30 -1.18
N VAL A 344 -28.34 -15.47 -0.08
CA VAL A 344 -27.77 -15.89 1.21
C VAL A 344 -27.86 -17.40 1.39
N LYS A 345 -28.91 -18.01 0.84
CA LYS A 345 -29.14 -19.45 0.85
C LYS A 345 -30.16 -19.82 -0.21
N ARG A 346 -30.17 -21.09 -0.62
CA ARG A 346 -31.30 -21.69 -1.34
C ARG A 346 -32.25 -22.37 -0.36
N ARG A 347 -33.54 -22.27 -0.62
CA ARG A 347 -34.55 -23.07 0.07
C ARG A 347 -34.54 -24.49 -0.49
N ASP A 348 -35.24 -25.40 0.20
CA ASP A 348 -35.37 -26.80 -0.23
C ASP A 348 -36.07 -26.95 -1.59
N ASP A 349 -36.87 -25.95 -1.99
CA ASP A 349 -37.53 -25.86 -3.30
C ASP A 349 -36.62 -25.28 -4.42
N GLY A 350 -35.34 -25.01 -4.12
CA GLY A 350 -34.38 -24.42 -5.05
C GLY A 350 -34.47 -22.90 -5.23
N SER A 351 -35.46 -22.24 -4.62
CA SER A 351 -35.62 -20.78 -4.73
C SER A 351 -34.56 -20.01 -3.92
N PRO A 352 -34.00 -18.91 -4.47
CA PRO A 352 -32.98 -18.13 -3.79
C PRO A 352 -33.58 -17.23 -2.71
N VAL A 353 -32.95 -17.22 -1.53
CA VAL A 353 -33.27 -16.25 -0.48
C VAL A 353 -32.33 -15.06 -0.63
N MET A 354 -32.84 -14.00 -1.24
CA MET A 354 -32.12 -12.75 -1.42
C MET A 354 -32.18 -11.89 -0.16
N ARG A 355 -31.06 -11.28 0.23
CA ARG A 355 -31.02 -10.21 1.24
C ARG A 355 -30.19 -9.05 0.73
N GLU A 356 -30.61 -7.83 1.05
CA GLU A 356 -29.80 -6.65 0.81
C GLU A 356 -28.59 -6.68 1.74
N ARG A 357 -27.38 -6.59 1.19
CA ARG A 357 -26.13 -6.47 1.93
C ARG A 357 -25.29 -5.35 1.34
N SER A 358 -24.44 -4.78 2.19
CA SER A 358 -23.40 -3.84 1.79
C SER A 358 -22.18 -4.62 1.32
N VAL A 359 -21.92 -4.62 0.01
CA VAL A 359 -20.87 -5.43 -0.62
C VAL A 359 -19.81 -4.54 -1.27
N PRO A 360 -18.50 -4.82 -1.10
CA PRO A 360 -17.46 -4.10 -1.83
C PRO A 360 -17.62 -4.32 -3.33
N THR A 361 -17.80 -3.23 -4.07
CA THR A 361 -18.06 -3.21 -5.51
C THR A 361 -16.98 -2.40 -6.20
N VAL A 362 -16.38 -3.00 -7.23
CA VAL A 362 -15.31 -2.38 -8.03
C VAL A 362 -15.92 -1.50 -9.11
N LEU A 363 -15.43 -0.27 -9.22
CA LEU A 363 -15.85 0.73 -10.20
C LEU A 363 -14.60 1.32 -10.88
N HIS A 364 -14.74 1.75 -12.13
CA HIS A 364 -13.68 2.43 -12.89
C HIS A 364 -14.16 3.82 -13.30
N VAL A 365 -14.29 4.70 -12.31
CA VAL A 365 -14.90 6.03 -12.43
C VAL A 365 -13.94 7.13 -12.00
N ASP A 366 -14.22 8.36 -12.42
CA ASP A 366 -13.46 9.54 -11.97
C ASP A 366 -13.82 9.84 -10.51
N ILE A 367 -12.80 9.91 -9.64
CA ILE A 367 -12.93 10.23 -8.21
C ILE A 367 -12.28 11.59 -7.89
N ILE A 368 -11.76 12.30 -8.89
CA ILE A 368 -11.17 13.63 -8.71
C ILE A 368 -12.28 14.66 -8.49
N ARG A 369 -13.30 14.64 -9.35
CA ARG A 369 -14.37 15.65 -9.34
C ARG A 369 -15.40 15.42 -8.22
N ASP A 370 -16.15 16.47 -7.92
CA ASP A 370 -17.13 16.49 -6.84
C ASP A 370 -18.28 15.50 -7.05
N GLU A 371 -18.68 15.19 -8.29
CA GLU A 371 -19.85 14.36 -8.57
C GLU A 371 -19.76 12.97 -7.92
N PHE A 372 -18.56 12.39 -7.86
CA PHE A 372 -18.33 11.10 -7.18
C PHE A 372 -18.60 11.20 -5.68
N TRP A 373 -18.11 12.26 -5.04
CA TRP A 373 -18.21 12.47 -3.60
C TRP A 373 -19.63 12.86 -3.19
N GLU A 374 -20.30 13.70 -3.98
CA GLU A 374 -21.70 14.09 -3.78
C GLU A 374 -22.66 12.91 -3.95
N SER A 375 -22.35 11.99 -4.86
CA SER A 375 -23.12 10.74 -5.03
C SER A 375 -22.86 9.71 -3.92
N ASN A 376 -21.78 9.88 -3.16
CA ASN A 376 -21.34 8.94 -2.12
C ASN A 376 -20.98 9.64 -0.80
N PRO A 377 -21.89 10.44 -0.19
CA PRO A 377 -21.58 11.25 0.99
C PRO A 377 -21.20 10.40 2.21
N GLN A 378 -21.63 9.14 2.27
CA GLN A 378 -21.29 8.19 3.33
C GLN A 378 -19.78 7.87 3.42
N LEU A 379 -19.01 8.12 2.36
CA LEU A 379 -17.57 7.87 2.36
C LEU A 379 -16.79 8.86 3.22
N LEU A 380 -17.29 10.09 3.33
CA LEU A 380 -16.70 11.17 4.13
C LEU A 380 -17.46 11.43 5.44
N ALA A 381 -18.62 10.79 5.62
CA ALA A 381 -19.39 10.89 6.85
C ALA A 381 -18.56 10.42 8.06
N PRO A 382 -18.76 11.03 9.25
CA PRO A 382 -18.03 10.70 10.48
C PRO A 382 -17.91 9.19 10.79
#